data_AF-A0A662J9F8-F1
#
_entry.id   AF-A0A662J9F8-F1
#
_cell.length_a   1.000
_cell.length_b   1.000
_cell.length_c   1.000
_cell.angle_alpha   90.00
_cell.angle_beta   90.00
_cell.angle_gamma   90.00
#
_symmetry.space_group_name_H-M   'P 1'
#
loop_
_entity.id
_entity.type
_entity.pdbx_description
1 polymer ?
#
loop_
_entity_poly.entity_id
_entity_poly.type
_entity_poly.pdbx_seq_one_letter_code
_entity_poly.pdbx_strand_id
1 'polypeptide(L)'
;MSHPLIKRVEGLPFQLHVIDIHHADDKTLVEISETAGLSLSLTEMKAIQAYFKLLGRPPTDVELQAIAIQWSEHCFHKTFKGYVMAGRTRVKNMLRRFIAKVVAELKPEW
;
A
#
# COMPACT_ATOMS: atom_id res chain seq x y z
N MET A 1 -12.63 -12.22 -13.14
CA MET A 1 -12.87 -12.20 -11.69
C MET A 1 -14.34 -11.89 -11.46
N SER A 2 -15.15 -12.86 -11.03
CA SER A 2 -16.58 -12.66 -10.75
C SER A 2 -16.79 -12.49 -9.24
N HIS A 3 -16.24 -11.41 -8.68
CA HIS A 3 -16.47 -11.04 -7.29
C HIS A 3 -17.61 -10.00 -7.24
N PRO A 4 -18.62 -10.15 -6.35
CA PRO A 4 -19.82 -9.30 -6.35
C PRO A 4 -19.53 -7.80 -6.15
N LEU A 5 -18.37 -7.46 -5.60
CA LEU A 5 -17.92 -6.08 -5.35
C LEU A 5 -17.13 -5.47 -6.51
N ILE A 6 -16.84 -6.23 -7.57
CA ILE A 6 -16.07 -5.77 -8.72
C ILE A 6 -17.01 -5.53 -9.89
N LYS A 7 -17.12 -4.27 -10.33
CA LYS A 7 -17.97 -3.88 -11.46
C LYS A 7 -17.11 -3.33 -12.58
N ARG A 8 -17.30 -3.85 -13.79
CA ARG A 8 -16.64 -3.30 -14.98
C ARG A 8 -17.27 -1.95 -15.34
N VAL A 9 -16.43 -0.99 -15.72
CA VAL A 9 -16.87 0.28 -16.30
C VAL A 9 -17.11 0.08 -17.79
N GLU A 10 -18.33 0.39 -18.24
CA GLU A 10 -18.75 0.26 -19.64
C GLU A 10 -18.34 1.49 -20.48
N GLY A 11 -18.24 1.30 -21.79
CA GLY A 11 -17.99 2.39 -22.74
C GLY A 11 -16.54 2.86 -22.88
N LEU A 12 -15.58 2.16 -22.27
CA LEU A 12 -14.14 2.42 -22.40
C LEU A 12 -13.47 1.47 -23.40
N PRO A 13 -12.43 1.91 -24.14
CA PRO A 13 -11.69 1.05 -25.07
C PRO A 13 -10.74 0.05 -24.36
N PHE A 14 -10.73 0.04 -23.03
CA PHE A 14 -9.94 -0.86 -22.19
C PHE A 14 -10.78 -1.39 -21.03
N GLN A 15 -10.27 -2.43 -20.35
CA GLN A 15 -10.90 -2.97 -19.16
C GLN A 15 -10.53 -2.11 -17.95
N LEU A 16 -11.55 -1.56 -17.30
CA LEU A 16 -11.43 -0.84 -16.04
C LEU A 16 -12.47 -1.41 -15.08
N HIS A 17 -12.07 -1.68 -13.84
CA HIS A 17 -12.98 -2.16 -12.81
C HIS A 17 -13.04 -1.20 -11.64
N VAL A 18 -14.24 -1.02 -11.11
CA VAL A 18 -14.48 -0.35 -9.83
C VAL A 18 -14.63 -1.43 -8.78
N ILE A 19 -13.92 -1.28 -7.66
CA ILE A 19 -13.90 -2.25 -6.57
C ILE A 19 -14.52 -1.59 -5.35
N ASP A 20 -15.74 -2.00 -5.00
CA ASP A 20 -16.41 -1.46 -3.82
C ASP A 20 -15.77 -2.01 -2.53
N ILE A 21 -14.95 -1.17 -1.90
CA ILE A 21 -14.35 -1.46 -0.60
C ILE A 21 -15.05 -0.73 0.54
N HIS A 22 -16.07 0.12 0.31
CA HIS A 22 -16.65 0.95 1.36
C HIS A 22 -17.33 0.11 2.45
N HIS A 23 -18.06 -0.91 2.04
CA HIS A 23 -18.83 -1.78 2.93
C HIS A 23 -18.15 -3.13 3.17
N ALA A 24 -16.94 -3.33 2.66
CA ALA A 24 -16.16 -4.53 2.89
C ALA A 24 -15.79 -4.65 4.37
N ASP A 25 -16.06 -5.81 4.97
CA ASP A 25 -15.55 -6.17 6.29
C ASP A 25 -14.06 -6.56 6.21
N ASP A 26 -13.44 -6.81 7.37
CA ASP A 26 -12.02 -7.15 7.44
C ASP A 26 -11.65 -8.39 6.60
N LYS A 27 -12.54 -9.39 6.55
CA LYS A 27 -12.31 -10.62 5.80
C LYS A 27 -12.37 -10.34 4.30
N THR A 28 -13.38 -9.60 3.85
CA THR A 28 -13.53 -9.18 2.46
C THR A 28 -12.37 -8.28 2.01
N LEU A 29 -11.86 -7.39 2.87
CA LEU A 29 -10.70 -6.57 2.55
C LEU A 29 -9.44 -7.43 2.30
N VAL A 30 -9.21 -8.45 3.13
CA VAL A 30 -8.12 -9.40 2.92
C VAL A 30 -8.32 -10.19 1.63
N GLU A 31 -9.51 -10.70 1.38
CA GLU A 31 -9.85 -11.44 0.17
C GLU A 31 -9.65 -10.59 -1.10
N ILE A 32 -10.04 -9.31 -1.09
CA ILE A 32 -9.78 -8.39 -2.21
C ILE A 32 -8.28 -8.22 -2.42
N SER A 33 -7.49 -8.05 -1.36
CA SER A 33 -6.03 -7.92 -1.44
C SER A 33 -5.39 -9.15 -2.08
N GLU A 34 -5.82 -10.35 -1.67
CA GLU A 34 -5.31 -11.62 -2.20
C GLU A 34 -5.73 -11.85 -3.66
N THR A 35 -7.02 -11.71 -3.95
CA THR A 35 -7.59 -11.99 -5.29
C THR A 35 -7.11 -11.00 -6.36
N ALA A 36 -6.89 -9.74 -5.99
CA ALA A 36 -6.34 -8.72 -6.89
C ALA A 36 -4.79 -8.67 -6.88
N GLY A 37 -4.11 -9.52 -6.10
CA GLY A 37 -2.65 -9.59 -6.06
C GLY A 37 -1.97 -8.34 -5.49
N LEU A 38 -2.64 -7.62 -4.58
CA LEU A 38 -2.17 -6.35 -4.03
C LEU A 38 -1.06 -6.54 -2.99
N SER A 39 -1.04 -7.69 -2.31
CA SER A 39 -0.10 -7.97 -1.21
C SER A 39 -0.11 -6.87 -0.12
N LEU A 40 -1.26 -6.25 0.09
CA LEU A 40 -1.52 -5.26 1.13
C LEU A 40 -2.01 -5.95 2.40
N SER A 41 -1.48 -5.51 3.54
CA SER A 41 -1.96 -5.95 4.86
C SER A 41 -3.35 -5.41 5.16
N LEU A 42 -4.06 -6.03 6.12
CA LEU A 42 -5.38 -5.54 6.57
C LEU A 42 -5.32 -4.07 7.01
N THR A 43 -4.26 -3.66 7.71
CA THR A 43 -4.08 -2.26 8.14
C THR A 43 -3.97 -1.31 6.96
N GLU A 44 -3.21 -1.67 5.92
CA GLU A 44 -3.08 -0.86 4.70
C GLU A 44 -4.41 -0.81 3.93
N MET A 45 -5.10 -1.95 3.80
CA MET A 45 -6.44 -2.01 3.19
C MET A 45 -7.47 -1.15 3.94
N LYS A 46 -7.44 -1.13 5.27
CA LYS A 46 -8.28 -0.24 6.08
C LYS A 46 -7.94 1.23 5.88
N ALA A 47 -6.67 1.58 5.77
CA ALA A 47 -6.26 2.96 5.49
C ALA A 47 -6.77 3.42 4.11
N ILE A 48 -6.67 2.56 3.09
CA ILE A 48 -7.19 2.80 1.75
C ILE A 48 -8.72 2.91 1.79
N GLN A 49 -9.41 2.00 2.47
CA GLN A 49 -10.86 2.06 2.66
C GLN A 49 -11.28 3.39 3.30
N ALA A 50 -10.62 3.81 4.38
CA ALA A 50 -10.93 5.08 5.04
C ALA A 50 -10.73 6.28 4.10
N TYR A 51 -9.67 6.27 3.30
CA TYR A 51 -9.40 7.31 2.30
C TYR A 51 -10.51 7.38 1.23
N PHE A 52 -10.88 6.25 0.64
CA PHE A 52 -11.95 6.23 -0.38
C PHE A 52 -13.35 6.48 0.20
N LYS A 53 -13.59 6.14 1.49
CA LYS A 53 -14.79 6.59 2.21
C LYS A 53 -14.87 8.11 2.28
N LEU A 54 -13.77 8.76 2.65
CA LEU A 54 -13.69 10.23 2.71
C LEU A 54 -13.89 10.88 1.33
N LEU A 55 -13.36 10.28 0.27
CA LEU A 55 -13.55 10.76 -1.11
C LEU A 55 -14.97 10.58 -1.63
N GLY A 56 -15.82 9.78 -0.97
CA GLY A 56 -17.21 9.54 -1.39
C GLY A 56 -17.35 8.69 -2.66
N ARG A 57 -16.30 7.97 -3.07
CA ARG A 57 -16.33 7.07 -4.23
C ARG A 57 -15.48 5.82 -4.01
N PRO A 58 -15.82 4.68 -4.63
CA PRO A 58 -14.96 3.51 -4.62
C PRO A 58 -13.68 3.76 -5.46
N PRO A 59 -12.59 3.04 -5.17
CA PRO A 59 -11.41 3.02 -6.02
C PRO A 59 -11.65 2.25 -7.32
N THR A 60 -10.84 2.55 -8.34
CA THR A 60 -10.61 1.64 -9.45
C THR A 60 -9.56 0.59 -9.12
N ASP A 61 -9.55 -0.50 -9.88
CA ASP A 61 -8.48 -1.50 -9.86
C ASP A 61 -7.09 -0.88 -10.07
N VAL A 62 -6.96 0.04 -11.04
CA VAL A 62 -5.70 0.74 -11.31
C VAL A 62 -5.25 1.59 -10.13
N GLU A 63 -6.17 2.28 -9.45
CA GLU A 63 -5.84 3.07 -8.25
C GLU A 63 -5.34 2.18 -7.10
N LEU A 64 -6.01 1.05 -6.86
CA LEU A 64 -5.56 0.08 -5.84
C LEU A 64 -4.18 -0.49 -6.17
N GLN A 65 -3.95 -0.88 -7.43
CA GLN A 65 -2.65 -1.39 -7.87
C GLN A 65 -1.54 -0.34 -7.72
N ALA A 66 -1.81 0.91 -8.09
CA ALA A 66 -0.83 1.99 -7.93
C ALA A 66 -0.44 2.19 -6.46
N ILE A 67 -1.42 2.17 -5.55
CA ILE A 67 -1.14 2.27 -4.10
C ILE A 67 -0.35 1.04 -3.64
N ALA A 68 -0.75 -0.17 -4.04
CA ALA A 68 -0.08 -1.41 -3.69
C ALA A 68 1.40 -1.41 -4.09
N ILE A 69 1.70 -1.00 -5.32
CA ILE A 69 3.08 -0.85 -5.80
C ILE A 69 3.84 0.15 -4.94
N GLN A 70 3.29 1.35 -4.72
CA GLN A 70 3.98 2.42 -4.01
C GLN A 70 4.22 2.09 -2.53
N TRP A 71 3.30 1.35 -1.91
CA TRP A 71 3.36 0.96 -0.50
C TRP A 71 4.04 -0.40 -0.29
N SER A 72 4.47 -1.06 -1.36
CA SER A 72 5.26 -2.29 -1.28
C SER A 72 6.54 -2.07 -0.50
N GLU A 73 7.09 -3.14 0.07
CA GLU A 73 8.35 -3.07 0.82
C GLU A 73 9.49 -2.53 -0.06
N HIS A 74 9.55 -2.98 -1.30
CA HIS A 74 10.60 -2.60 -2.23
C HIS A 74 10.57 -1.10 -2.57
N CYS A 75 9.37 -0.53 -2.75
CA CYS A 75 9.25 0.89 -3.07
C CYS A 75 9.35 1.77 -1.82
N PHE A 76 8.58 1.45 -0.78
CA PHE A 76 8.50 2.31 0.41
C PHE A 76 9.65 2.12 1.40
N HIS A 77 10.33 0.96 1.35
CA HIS A 77 11.38 0.57 2.29
C HIS A 77 10.89 0.54 3.74
N LYS A 78 9.77 -0.16 4.02
CA LYS A 78 9.09 -0.13 5.33
C LYS A 78 10.01 -0.68 6.43
N THR A 79 10.79 -1.74 6.15
CA THR A 79 11.76 -2.31 7.10
C THR A 79 12.83 -1.30 7.47
N PHE A 80 13.42 -0.65 6.48
CA PHE A 80 14.50 0.33 6.68
C PHE A 80 14.03 1.59 7.42
N LYS A 81 12.77 1.99 7.26
CA LYS A 81 12.16 3.11 7.97
C LYS A 81 11.55 2.70 9.32
N GLY A 82 11.28 1.41 9.51
CA GLY A 82 10.61 0.82 10.66
C GLY A 82 11.54 0.47 11.81
N TYR A 83 11.13 -0.51 12.61
CA TYR A 83 11.96 -1.06 13.69
C TYR A 83 12.56 -2.40 13.26
N VAL A 84 13.85 -2.58 13.49
CA VAL A 84 14.59 -3.81 13.21
C VAL A 84 15.34 -4.25 14.46
N MET A 85 15.39 -5.57 14.72
CA MET A 85 16.18 -6.14 15.80
C MET A 85 17.56 -6.56 15.27
N ALA A 86 18.62 -6.01 15.84
CA ALA A 86 20.01 -6.42 15.61
C ALA A 86 20.52 -7.14 16.86
N GLY A 87 20.33 -8.46 16.90
CA GLY A 87 20.52 -9.25 18.12
C GLY A 87 19.53 -8.80 19.21
N ARG A 88 20.05 -8.35 20.36
CA ARG A 88 19.24 -7.82 21.48
C ARG A 88 18.90 -6.34 21.33
N THR A 89 19.42 -5.66 20.30
CA THR A 89 19.27 -4.21 20.14
C THR A 89 18.12 -3.90 19.20
N ARG A 90 17.18 -3.07 19.66
CA ARG A 90 16.10 -2.54 18.81
C ARG A 90 16.54 -1.25 18.15
N VAL A 91 16.61 -1.24 16.82
CA VAL A 91 16.97 -0.05 16.04
C VAL A 91 15.73 0.49 15.32
N LYS A 92 15.54 1.81 15.39
CA LYS A 92 14.50 2.53 14.66
C LYS A 92 15.13 3.26 13.47
N ASN A 93 14.51 3.11 12.30
CA ASN A 93 14.80 3.85 11.07
C ASN A 93 16.28 3.79 10.68
N MET A 94 16.71 2.61 10.23
CA MET A 94 18.05 2.33 9.74
C MET A 94 18.49 3.30 8.65
N LEU A 95 17.61 3.60 7.70
CA LEU A 95 17.88 4.52 6.59
C LEU A 95 18.28 5.90 7.12
N ARG A 96 17.49 6.46 8.04
CA ARG A 96 17.81 7.76 8.63
C ARG A 96 19.07 7.71 9.48
N ARG A 97 19.21 6.69 10.33
CA ARG A 97 20.25 6.65 11.36
C ARG A 97 21.64 6.39 10.80
N PHE A 98 21.77 5.50 9.81
CA PHE A 98 23.06 5.01 9.35
C PHE A 98 23.43 5.45 7.94
N ILE A 99 22.47 5.90 7.14
CA ILE A 99 22.74 6.38 5.77
C ILE A 99 22.54 7.91 5.74
N ALA A 100 21.31 8.39 5.91
CA ALA A 100 21.00 9.80 5.72
C ALA A 100 21.74 10.72 6.70
N LYS A 101 21.84 10.33 7.99
CA LYS A 101 22.59 11.08 8.99
C LYS A 101 24.07 11.22 8.61
N VAL A 102 24.71 10.12 8.19
CA VAL A 102 26.12 10.10 7.82
C VAL A 102 26.37 10.97 6.60
N VAL A 103 25.51 10.88 5.58
CA VAL A 103 25.59 11.75 4.39
C VAL A 103 25.48 13.23 4.78
N ALA A 104 24.53 13.57 5.68
CA ALA A 104 24.35 14.94 6.13
C ALA A 104 25.53 15.48 6.96
N GLU A 105 26.20 14.63 7.74
CA GLU A 105 27.37 14.99 8.54
C GLU A 105 28.62 15.14 7.68
N LEU A 106 28.84 14.23 6.73
CA LEU A 106 30.02 14.23 5.87
C LEU A 106 29.98 15.30 4.79
N LYS A 107 28.78 15.73 4.36
CA LYS A 107 28.57 16.72 3.27
C LYS A 107 29.47 16.44 2.06
N PRO A 108 29.34 15.26 1.44
CA PRO A 108 30.17 14.93 0.28
C PRO A 108 29.96 15.93 -0.86
N GLU A 109 31.02 16.21 -1.62
CA GLU A 109 30.97 17.13 -2.77
C GLU A 109 30.39 16.51 -4.05
N TRP A 110 30.09 15.21 -4.04
CA TRP A 110 29.45 14.51 -5.15
C TRP A 110 27.94 14.72 -5.18
#